data_AF-A0A972LPU2-F1
#
_entry.id   AF-A0A972LPU2-F1
#
_cell.length_a   1.000
_cell.length_b   1.000
_cell.length_c   1.000
_cell.angle_alpha   90.00
_cell.angle_beta   90.00
_cell.angle_gamma   90.00
#
_symmetry.space_group_name_H-M   'P 1'
#
loop_
_entity.id
_entity.type
_entity.pdbx_description
1 polymer ?
#
loop_
_entity_poly.entity_id
_entity_poly.type
_entity_poly.pdbx_seq_one_letter_code
_entity_poly.pdbx_strand_id
1 'polypeptide(L)'
;MPDLLTVSRAARLIGVTRGALQKKIKAGELATFEGMVKISDLHRAFPKADIENDTVLERVTRIKDGAYAKRVNSRILPDAEVLTVRLQKLGKELAESRGQVNLYKNLVCGLDKKLAELGQGGGEFRAAATELKAWLGIQVELGLHQADLPSSLLAHDSFLRLMSAHVQLQPSGHDYFVEGNDSLLDAALRAGLSPAYGCSDGSCGQCKAILISGRTKGIEDRPQKYFNISDNEILLCCNVAVTDLVLDLSEARDTRDISEQKVVARVKQHRKLNDDILFLHLRTIDPQRLRFKSGQSVLLKNSRGISAEYPVASCPCDGQNLQFHIRRRSNEAFSKDLFNGLDEGTEFLVQGPSGDFVLSADSSRDIVFVAIETGFAPIKSLIEHAMALGVAESMRLYWVASSEGGHYMDNLCRSWADALDGFQYIPLSSGNESPVDCVVADVDEYRGSKIYIAGPDKLVSHLIDGLREAGISREHLVSCHVRC
;
A
#
# COMPACT_ATOMS: atom_id res chain seq x y z
N MET A 1 -7.02 11.65 27.97
CA MET A 1 -7.30 12.42 26.74
C MET A 1 -8.09 11.52 25.80
N PRO A 2 -8.87 12.01 24.83
CA PRO A 2 -9.48 11.11 23.87
C PRO A 2 -8.35 10.50 23.02
N ASP A 3 -8.09 9.21 23.21
CA ASP A 3 -7.10 8.45 22.43
C ASP A 3 -7.63 8.28 21.01
N LEU A 4 -7.50 9.36 20.23
CA LEU A 4 -7.92 9.44 18.84
C LEU A 4 -6.78 8.96 17.96
N LEU A 5 -7.09 7.97 17.11
CA LEU A 5 -6.20 7.42 16.11
C LEU A 5 -6.72 7.78 14.73
N THR A 6 -5.84 8.07 13.78
CA THR A 6 -6.24 8.14 12.37
C THR A 6 -6.83 6.80 11.93
N VAL A 7 -7.75 6.81 10.97
CA VAL A 7 -8.36 5.57 10.44
C VAL A 7 -7.29 4.57 9.98
N SER A 8 -6.22 5.04 9.34
CA SER A 8 -5.11 4.20 8.89
C SER A 8 -4.36 3.54 10.05
N ARG A 9 -4.13 4.28 11.14
CA ARG A 9 -3.46 3.76 12.35
C ARG A 9 -4.34 2.79 13.12
N ALA A 10 -5.62 3.12 13.26
CA ALA A 10 -6.62 2.27 13.87
C ALA A 10 -6.74 0.91 13.16
N ALA A 11 -6.77 0.91 11.82
CA ALA A 11 -6.83 -0.31 11.01
C ALA A 11 -5.60 -1.21 11.24
N ARG A 12 -4.40 -0.61 11.22
CA ARG A 12 -3.14 -1.31 11.50
C ARG A 12 -3.09 -1.90 12.92
N LEU A 13 -3.57 -1.15 13.91
CA LEU A 13 -3.56 -1.55 15.32
C LEU A 13 -4.38 -2.83 15.58
N ILE A 14 -5.50 -3.00 14.88
CA ILE A 14 -6.42 -4.14 15.07
C ILE A 14 -6.24 -5.23 14.00
N GLY A 15 -5.24 -5.10 13.12
CA GLY A 15 -4.94 -6.10 12.09
C GLY A 15 -5.97 -6.18 10.96
N VAL A 16 -6.66 -5.08 10.62
CA VAL A 16 -7.64 -5.04 9.50
C VAL A 16 -7.25 -4.02 8.44
N THR A 17 -7.86 -4.09 7.26
CA THR A 17 -7.66 -3.11 6.20
C THR A 17 -8.30 -1.76 6.54
N ARG A 18 -7.75 -0.66 5.99
CA ARG A 18 -8.34 0.69 6.09
C ARG A 18 -9.80 0.71 5.60
N GLY A 19 -10.09 -0.03 4.53
CA GLY A 19 -11.43 -0.15 3.95
C GLY A 19 -12.44 -0.80 4.89
N ALA A 20 -12.05 -1.87 5.60
CA ALA A 20 -12.89 -2.53 6.59
C ALA A 20 -13.28 -1.58 7.74
N LEU A 21 -12.34 -0.75 8.20
CA LEU A 21 -12.60 0.26 9.23
C LEU A 21 -13.57 1.34 8.74
N GLN A 22 -13.33 1.87 7.53
CA GLN A 22 -14.18 2.88 6.90
C GLN A 22 -15.61 2.39 6.67
N LYS A 23 -15.80 1.10 6.42
CA LYS A 23 -17.14 0.49 6.29
C LYS A 23 -17.94 0.62 7.58
N LYS A 24 -17.35 0.27 8.73
CA LYS A 24 -18.03 0.40 10.02
C LYS A 24 -18.34 1.86 10.38
N ILE A 25 -17.48 2.78 9.96
CA ILE A 25 -17.74 4.21 10.07
C ILE A 25 -18.94 4.62 9.23
N LYS A 26 -18.99 4.23 7.94
CA LYS A 26 -20.11 4.52 7.04
C LYS A 26 -21.42 3.85 7.49
N ALA A 27 -21.34 2.68 8.11
CA ALA A 27 -22.49 1.95 8.67
C ALA A 27 -22.98 2.55 10.00
N GLY A 28 -22.30 3.54 10.57
CA GLY A 28 -22.63 4.16 11.86
C GLY A 28 -22.25 3.32 13.09
N GLU A 29 -21.55 2.19 12.89
CA GLU A 29 -21.09 1.30 13.97
C GLU A 29 -19.86 1.87 14.72
N LEU A 30 -19.12 2.78 14.07
CA LEU A 30 -17.91 3.38 14.59
C LEU A 30 -17.95 4.90 14.37
N ALA A 31 -17.93 5.68 15.45
CA ALA A 31 -17.94 7.13 15.36
C ALA A 31 -16.56 7.66 14.93
N THR A 32 -16.54 8.66 14.04
CA THR A 32 -15.34 9.43 13.70
C THR A 32 -15.46 10.88 14.11
N PHE A 33 -14.33 11.48 14.47
CA PHE A 33 -14.18 12.91 14.71
C PHE A 33 -13.00 13.40 13.87
N GLU A 34 -13.24 14.26 12.89
CA GLU A 34 -12.21 14.80 11.98
C GLU A 34 -11.33 13.72 11.31
N GLY A 35 -11.92 12.58 10.94
CA GLY A 35 -11.19 11.47 10.32
C GLY A 35 -10.37 10.62 11.32
N MET A 36 -10.57 10.80 12.62
CA MET A 36 -9.98 10.00 13.68
C MET A 36 -11.04 9.18 14.46
N VAL A 37 -10.61 8.09 15.08
CA VAL A 37 -11.44 7.13 15.82
C VAL A 37 -10.88 6.94 17.23
N LYS A 38 -11.75 6.80 18.24
CA LYS A 38 -11.32 6.50 19.62
C LYS A 38 -10.94 5.02 19.79
N ILE A 39 -9.85 4.76 20.51
CA ILE A 39 -9.43 3.39 20.85
C ILE A 39 -10.54 2.58 21.56
N SER A 40 -11.30 3.21 22.46
CA SER A 40 -12.41 2.56 23.15
C SER A 40 -13.54 2.10 22.21
N ASP A 41 -13.79 2.85 21.13
CA ASP A 41 -14.82 2.51 20.15
C ASP A 41 -14.35 1.39 19.21
N LEU A 42 -13.04 1.32 18.92
CA LEU A 42 -12.43 0.22 18.14
C LEU A 42 -12.63 -1.13 18.83
N HIS A 43 -12.41 -1.18 20.15
CA HIS A 43 -12.62 -2.38 20.95
C HIS A 43 -14.07 -2.88 20.86
N ARG A 44 -15.06 -1.98 20.98
CA ARG A 44 -16.48 -2.35 20.86
C ARG A 44 -16.83 -2.87 19.46
N ALA A 45 -16.26 -2.28 18.42
CA ALA A 45 -16.54 -2.63 17.04
C ALA A 45 -15.83 -3.91 16.55
N PHE A 46 -14.69 -4.27 17.17
CA PHE A 46 -13.85 -5.41 16.80
C PHE A 46 -13.39 -6.22 18.04
N PRO A 47 -14.32 -6.92 18.73
CA PRO A 47 -14.01 -7.66 19.97
C PRO A 47 -13.16 -8.93 19.76
N LYS A 48 -12.96 -9.37 18.51
CA LYS A 48 -12.14 -10.54 18.13
C LYS A 48 -10.85 -10.16 17.38
N ALA A 49 -10.43 -8.89 17.40
CA ALA A 49 -9.17 -8.49 16.77
C ALA A 49 -8.03 -9.29 17.42
N ASP A 50 -7.38 -10.12 16.62
CA ASP A 50 -6.34 -11.03 17.07
C ASP A 50 -5.00 -10.27 17.14
N ILE A 51 -4.72 -9.71 18.32
CA ILE A 51 -3.54 -8.86 18.57
C ILE A 51 -2.26 -9.71 18.67
N GLU A 52 -2.37 -11.04 18.78
CA GLU A 52 -1.26 -11.94 19.12
C GLU A 52 -0.78 -12.83 17.96
N ASN A 53 -1.53 -12.99 16.86
CA ASN A 53 -1.15 -13.88 15.75
C ASN A 53 -0.35 -13.17 14.63
N ASP A 54 0.91 -12.83 14.95
CA ASP A 54 1.92 -12.30 14.01
C ASP A 54 2.41 -13.36 12.98
N THR A 55 2.13 -14.65 13.22
CA THR A 55 2.75 -15.77 12.48
C THR A 55 2.17 -16.01 11.08
N VAL A 56 0.92 -15.60 10.82
CA VAL A 56 0.30 -15.67 9.49
C VAL A 56 0.73 -14.48 8.64
N LEU A 57 0.77 -13.27 9.21
CA LEU A 57 1.28 -12.06 8.56
C LEU A 57 2.77 -12.21 8.17
N GLU A 58 3.60 -12.84 9.01
CA GLU A 58 5.01 -13.18 8.74
C GLU A 58 5.20 -14.19 7.59
N ARG A 59 4.17 -15.00 7.29
CA ARG A 59 4.20 -15.97 6.17
C ARG A 59 3.75 -15.31 4.87
N VAL A 60 2.73 -14.45 4.93
CA VAL A 60 2.25 -13.62 3.81
C VAL A 60 3.31 -12.60 3.37
N THR A 61 3.99 -11.96 4.32
CA THR A 61 5.10 -11.04 4.04
C THR A 61 6.26 -11.76 3.37
N ARG A 62 6.71 -12.93 3.85
CA ARG A 62 7.78 -13.71 3.16
C ARG A 62 7.48 -14.09 1.72
N ILE A 63 6.21 -14.34 1.37
CA ILE A 63 5.84 -14.68 -0.02
C ILE A 63 5.69 -13.41 -0.87
N LYS A 64 5.19 -12.31 -0.29
CA LYS A 64 5.33 -10.97 -0.88
C LYS A 64 6.82 -10.65 -1.14
N ASP A 65 7.70 -10.98 -0.21
CA ASP A 65 9.17 -10.79 -0.30
C ASP A 65 9.85 -11.74 -1.32
N GLY A 66 9.18 -12.81 -1.74
CA GLY A 66 9.63 -13.70 -2.81
C GLY A 66 9.28 -13.19 -4.21
N ALA A 67 8.15 -12.48 -4.33
CA ALA A 67 7.74 -11.78 -5.55
C ALA A 67 8.45 -10.41 -5.70
N TYR A 68 8.73 -9.74 -4.58
CA TYR A 68 9.59 -8.57 -4.49
C TYR A 68 11.05 -8.99 -4.51
N ALA A 69 11.73 -8.84 -5.64
CA ALA A 69 13.16 -9.10 -5.74
C ALA A 69 13.96 -8.42 -4.60
N LYS A 70 14.32 -9.21 -3.58
CA LYS A 70 15.47 -9.06 -2.67
C LYS A 70 15.78 -7.62 -2.23
N ARG A 71 14.92 -7.06 -1.38
CA ARG A 71 15.21 -6.09 -0.30
C ARG A 71 13.86 -5.80 0.37
N VAL A 72 13.89 -5.49 1.67
CA VAL A 72 12.73 -5.12 2.50
C VAL A 72 12.02 -6.29 3.20
N ASN A 73 12.74 -7.01 4.07
CA ASN A 73 12.41 -7.09 5.51
C ASN A 73 13.45 -7.95 6.24
N SER A 74 14.60 -7.36 6.59
CA SER A 74 15.01 -7.53 7.98
C SER A 74 14.27 -6.43 8.74
N ARG A 75 13.82 -6.69 9.97
CA ARG A 75 13.40 -5.64 10.90
C ARG A 75 14.59 -4.70 11.12
N ILE A 76 14.84 -3.78 10.19
CA ILE A 76 15.85 -2.75 10.35
C ILE A 76 15.19 -1.77 11.30
N LEU A 77 15.59 -1.88 12.57
CA LEU A 77 15.24 -0.89 13.58
C LEU A 77 15.51 0.51 13.00
N PRO A 78 14.62 1.48 13.28
CA PRO A 78 14.94 2.87 13.01
C PRO A 78 16.33 3.19 13.57
N ASP A 79 17.05 4.08 12.89
CA ASP A 79 18.31 4.60 13.35
C ASP A 79 18.28 5.00 14.84
N ALA A 80 19.38 4.79 15.56
CA ALA A 80 19.43 4.95 17.01
C ALA A 80 19.01 6.34 17.48
N GLU A 81 19.34 7.39 16.71
CA GLU A 81 18.92 8.77 17.01
C GLU A 81 17.41 8.95 16.81
N VAL A 82 16.85 8.40 15.73
CA VAL A 82 15.40 8.42 15.46
C VAL A 82 14.66 7.74 16.60
N LEU A 83 15.12 6.56 17.02
CA LEU A 83 14.52 5.77 18.07
C LEU A 83 14.58 6.49 19.42
N THR A 84 15.69 7.15 19.74
CA THR A 84 15.86 7.96 20.94
C THR A 84 14.85 9.12 20.99
N VAL A 85 14.69 9.85 19.88
CA VAL A 85 13.75 10.96 19.80
C VAL A 85 12.30 10.49 19.95
N ARG A 86 11.93 9.36 19.33
CA ARG A 86 10.58 8.77 19.47
C ARG A 86 10.32 8.29 20.90
N LEU A 87 11.30 7.64 21.54
CA LEU A 87 11.23 7.24 22.95
C LEU A 87 11.06 8.43 23.90
N GLN A 88 11.80 9.52 23.68
CA GLN A 88 11.66 10.73 24.48
C GLN A 88 10.25 11.35 24.36
N LYS A 89 9.68 11.37 23.15
CA LYS A 89 8.31 11.85 22.93
C LYS A 89 7.29 11.01 23.69
N LEU A 90 7.36 9.69 23.58
CA LEU A 90 6.48 8.77 24.32
C LEU A 90 6.67 8.88 25.84
N GLY A 91 7.92 9.02 26.29
CA GLY A 91 8.23 9.23 27.71
C GLY A 91 7.60 10.51 28.26
N LYS A 92 7.59 11.59 27.47
CA LYS A 92 6.92 12.85 27.83
C LYS A 92 5.40 12.69 27.89
N GLU A 93 4.78 12.07 26.87
CA GLU A 93 3.33 11.79 26.85
C GLU A 93 2.90 10.92 28.04
N LEU A 94 3.72 9.92 28.39
CA LEU A 94 3.50 9.06 29.56
C LEU A 94 3.63 9.85 30.88
N ALA A 95 4.62 10.73 31.00
CA ALA A 95 4.81 11.56 32.19
C ALA A 95 3.63 12.52 32.39
N GLU A 96 3.15 13.17 31.33
CA GLU A 96 1.97 14.04 31.35
C GLU A 96 0.71 13.26 31.76
N SER A 97 0.49 12.09 31.16
CA SER A 97 -0.64 11.22 31.49
C SER A 97 -0.60 10.74 32.94
N ARG A 98 0.57 10.32 33.44
CA ARG A 98 0.76 9.97 34.87
C ARG A 98 0.50 11.16 35.78
N GLY A 99 0.94 12.36 35.39
CA GLY A 99 0.65 13.60 36.10
C GLY A 99 -0.85 13.87 36.24
N GLN A 100 -1.61 13.73 35.14
CA GLN A 100 -3.07 13.86 35.16
C GLN A 100 -3.74 12.81 36.04
N VAL A 101 -3.34 11.54 35.94
CA VAL A 101 -3.88 10.47 36.79
C VAL A 101 -3.62 10.74 38.27
N ASN A 102 -2.42 11.22 38.62
CA ASN A 102 -2.09 11.59 40.00
C ASN A 102 -2.94 12.78 40.49
N LEU A 103 -3.19 13.77 39.63
CA LEU A 103 -4.08 14.88 39.95
C LEU A 103 -5.51 14.39 40.22
N TYR A 104 -6.06 13.54 39.35
CA TYR A 104 -7.40 12.95 39.55
C TYR A 104 -7.46 12.10 40.81
N LYS A 105 -6.45 11.27 41.09
CA LYS A 105 -6.36 10.52 42.35
C LYS A 105 -6.38 11.45 43.56
N ASN A 106 -5.62 12.55 43.52
CA ASN A 106 -5.59 13.53 44.59
C ASN A 106 -6.96 14.21 44.79
N LEU A 107 -7.66 14.56 43.70
CA LEU A 107 -9.01 15.12 43.75
C LEU A 107 -10.02 14.13 44.34
N VAL A 108 -10.00 12.88 43.90
CA VAL A 108 -10.88 11.81 44.42
C VAL A 108 -10.61 11.56 45.91
N CYS A 109 -9.34 11.45 46.31
CA CYS A 109 -8.97 11.32 47.72
C CYS A 109 -9.38 12.55 48.55
N GLY A 110 -9.26 13.76 47.98
CA GLY A 110 -9.72 14.99 48.62
C GLY A 110 -11.24 15.03 48.79
N LEU A 111 -11.99 14.57 47.78
CA LEU A 111 -13.44 14.47 47.81
C LEU A 111 -13.88 13.44 48.85
N ASP A 112 -13.24 12.28 48.91
CA ASP A 112 -13.53 11.25 49.92
C ASP A 112 -13.33 11.78 51.35
N LYS A 113 -12.25 12.53 51.59
CA LYS A 113 -12.01 13.20 52.88
C LYS A 113 -13.10 14.22 53.20
N LYS A 114 -13.50 15.05 52.23
CA LYS A 114 -14.57 16.04 52.44
C LYS A 114 -15.94 15.41 52.70
N LEU A 115 -16.26 14.32 52.00
CA LEU A 115 -17.48 13.55 52.27
C LEU A 115 -17.44 12.92 53.67
N ALA A 116 -16.27 12.43 54.13
CA ALA A 116 -16.11 11.90 55.48
C ALA A 116 -16.28 12.97 56.57
N GLU A 117 -15.78 14.19 56.36
CA GLU A 117 -15.99 15.33 57.27
C GLU A 117 -17.48 15.71 57.38
N LEU A 118 -18.17 15.82 56.23
CA LEU A 118 -19.60 16.15 56.18
C LEU A 118 -20.48 15.07 56.83
N GLY A 119 -20.06 13.80 56.76
CA GLY A 119 -20.72 12.67 57.41
C GLY A 119 -20.70 12.72 58.95
N GLN A 120 -19.97 13.64 59.58
CA GLN A 120 -19.98 13.82 61.04
C GLN A 120 -21.09 14.78 61.54
N GLY A 121 -21.90 15.36 60.63
CA GLY A 121 -23.00 16.27 60.96
C GLY A 121 -24.35 15.61 61.31
N GLY A 122 -25.44 16.39 61.30
CA GLY A 122 -26.81 15.97 61.63
C GLY A 122 -27.45 14.96 60.65
N GLY A 123 -28.51 14.28 61.11
CA GLY A 123 -29.01 12.99 60.60
C GLY A 123 -29.20 12.81 59.08
N GLU A 124 -29.99 13.67 58.43
CA GLU A 124 -30.27 13.51 56.98
C GLU A 124 -29.02 13.75 56.11
N PHE A 125 -28.20 14.75 56.45
CA PHE A 125 -26.96 15.06 55.72
C PHE A 125 -25.92 13.94 55.85
N ARG A 126 -25.88 13.27 57.00
CA ARG A 126 -24.99 12.14 57.27
C ARG A 126 -25.33 10.91 56.41
N ALA A 127 -26.62 10.61 56.25
CA ALA A 127 -27.05 9.48 55.43
C ALA A 127 -26.67 9.69 53.95
N ALA A 128 -26.97 10.87 53.40
CA ALA A 128 -26.65 11.22 52.02
C ALA A 128 -25.13 11.21 51.75
N ALA A 129 -24.30 11.74 52.66
CA ALA A 129 -22.84 11.73 52.52
C ALA A 129 -22.25 10.31 52.53
N THR A 130 -22.83 9.40 53.33
CA THR A 130 -22.39 8.01 53.44
C THR A 130 -22.72 7.23 52.17
N GLU A 131 -23.92 7.41 51.62
CA GLU A 131 -24.35 6.80 50.36
C GLU A 131 -23.45 7.25 49.19
N LEU A 132 -23.18 8.56 49.10
CA LEU A 132 -22.35 9.12 48.03
C LEU A 132 -20.91 8.63 48.10
N LYS A 133 -20.36 8.45 49.31
CA LYS A 133 -19.04 7.85 49.53
C LYS A 133 -19.00 6.37 49.11
N ALA A 134 -20.00 5.58 49.49
CA ALA A 134 -20.09 4.18 49.10
C ALA A 134 -20.18 4.03 47.57
N TRP A 135 -21.01 4.86 46.93
CA TRP A 135 -21.10 4.92 45.48
C TRP A 135 -19.76 5.30 44.84
N LEU A 136 -19.07 6.34 45.32
CA LEU A 136 -17.77 6.77 44.82
C LEU A 136 -16.72 5.64 44.88
N GLY A 137 -16.67 4.91 46.01
CA GLY A 137 -15.77 3.78 46.20
C GLY A 137 -16.00 2.67 45.16
N ILE A 138 -17.26 2.26 44.97
CA ILE A 138 -17.64 1.27 43.95
C ILE A 138 -17.26 1.74 42.55
N GLN A 139 -17.50 3.02 42.21
CA GLN A 139 -17.16 3.54 40.88
C GLN A 139 -15.65 3.57 40.61
N VAL A 140 -14.83 3.89 41.62
CA VAL A 140 -13.36 3.86 41.49
C VAL A 140 -12.87 2.43 41.26
N GLU A 141 -13.41 1.46 41.99
CA GLU A 141 -13.03 0.04 41.88
C GLU A 141 -13.45 -0.55 40.53
N LEU A 142 -14.68 -0.27 40.07
CA LEU A 142 -15.15 -0.63 38.73
C LEU A 142 -14.30 -0.01 37.61
N GLY A 143 -13.88 1.25 37.77
CA GLY A 143 -13.04 1.95 36.81
C GLY A 143 -11.62 1.36 36.69
N LEU A 144 -11.08 0.78 37.76
CA LEU A 144 -9.77 0.11 37.75
C LEU A 144 -9.82 -1.21 36.97
N HIS A 145 -10.90 -1.99 37.09
CA HIS A 145 -11.04 -3.27 36.40
C HIS A 145 -11.36 -3.15 34.90
N GLN A 146 -11.91 -2.03 34.44
CA GLN A 146 -12.13 -1.78 33.00
C GLN A 146 -10.86 -1.35 32.24
N ALA A 147 -9.72 -1.18 32.92
CA ALA A 147 -8.49 -0.65 32.33
C ALA A 147 -7.55 -1.70 31.71
N ASP A 148 -7.73 -3.00 31.99
CA ASP A 148 -6.72 -4.02 31.62
C ASP A 148 -6.63 -4.29 30.10
N LEU A 149 -7.73 -4.31 29.35
CA LEU A 149 -7.72 -4.56 27.90
C LEU A 149 -7.38 -3.33 27.02
N PRO A 150 -7.82 -2.10 27.35
CA PRO A 150 -7.32 -0.89 26.68
C PRO A 150 -5.80 -0.73 26.80
N SER A 151 -5.21 -1.24 27.88
CA SER A 151 -3.78 -1.15 28.14
C SER A 151 -2.91 -1.91 27.12
N SER A 152 -3.36 -3.06 26.61
CA SER A 152 -2.61 -3.82 25.60
C SER A 152 -2.62 -3.13 24.23
N LEU A 153 -3.77 -2.57 23.82
CA LEU A 153 -3.89 -1.76 22.59
C LEU A 153 -3.06 -0.47 22.67
N LEU A 154 -3.04 0.19 23.83
CA LEU A 154 -2.19 1.36 24.07
C LEU A 154 -0.70 1.01 24.02
N ALA A 155 -0.31 -0.14 24.58
CA ALA A 155 1.06 -0.64 24.49
C ALA A 155 1.45 -0.97 23.03
N HIS A 156 0.54 -1.59 22.27
CA HIS A 156 0.76 -1.90 20.86
C HIS A 156 0.85 -0.62 20.00
N ASP A 157 -0.02 0.39 20.21
CA ASP A 157 0.10 1.68 19.53
C ASP A 157 1.42 2.38 19.87
N SER A 158 1.84 2.33 21.14
CA SER A 158 3.13 2.89 21.57
C SER A 158 4.30 2.21 20.86
N PHE A 159 4.25 0.88 20.69
CA PHE A 159 5.24 0.15 19.91
C PHE A 159 5.21 0.55 18.42
N LEU A 160 4.03 0.66 17.81
CA LEU A 160 3.89 1.10 16.42
C LEU A 160 4.41 2.53 16.21
N ARG A 161 4.24 3.44 17.18
CA ARG A 161 4.83 4.80 17.18
C ARG A 161 6.35 4.81 17.24
N LEU A 162 6.97 3.79 17.84
CA LEU A 162 8.42 3.64 17.83
C LEU A 162 8.91 3.16 16.47
N MET A 163 8.21 2.21 15.87
CA MET A 163 8.64 1.55 14.63
C MET A 163 8.29 2.33 13.37
N SER A 164 7.20 3.11 13.39
CA SER A 164 6.68 3.83 12.23
C SER A 164 6.30 5.27 12.55
N ALA A 165 6.52 6.16 11.58
CA ALA A 165 6.01 7.52 11.59
C ALA A 165 4.87 7.66 10.59
N HIS A 166 3.86 8.45 10.96
CA HIS A 166 2.74 8.80 10.08
C HIS A 166 3.07 10.07 9.28
N VAL A 167 2.81 10.05 7.98
CA VAL A 167 3.02 11.20 7.09
C VAL A 167 1.71 11.55 6.43
N GLN A 168 1.29 12.80 6.55
CA GLN A 168 0.12 13.36 5.88
C GLN A 168 0.54 14.34 4.79
N LEU A 169 -0.08 14.25 3.63
CA LEU A 169 0.17 15.12 2.49
C LEU A 169 -0.93 16.17 2.35
N GLN A 170 -0.52 17.39 2.05
CA GLN A 170 -1.38 18.50 1.66
C GLN A 170 -0.99 18.96 0.24
N PRO A 171 -1.95 19.35 -0.61
CA PRO A 171 -3.39 19.47 -0.33
C PRO A 171 -4.19 18.17 -0.55
N SER A 172 -3.56 17.05 -0.93
CA SER A 172 -4.29 15.83 -1.30
C SER A 172 -5.08 15.20 -0.14
N GLY A 173 -4.60 15.37 1.10
CA GLY A 173 -5.17 14.72 2.27
C GLY A 173 -4.80 13.24 2.39
N HIS A 174 -4.00 12.71 1.46
CA HIS A 174 -3.49 11.35 1.52
C HIS A 174 -2.50 11.18 2.67
N ASP A 175 -2.37 9.95 3.14
CA ASP A 175 -1.54 9.63 4.28
C ASP A 175 -0.90 8.25 4.15
N TYR A 176 0.31 8.10 4.69
CA TYR A 176 1.08 6.86 4.62
C TYR A 176 1.99 6.70 5.85
N PHE A 177 2.54 5.50 6.02
CA PHE A 177 3.50 5.20 7.09
C PHE A 177 4.91 5.01 6.55
N VAL A 178 5.88 5.49 7.31
CA VAL A 178 7.31 5.31 7.05
C VAL A 178 7.86 4.37 8.11
N GLU A 179 8.37 3.22 7.67
CA GLU A 179 8.85 2.14 8.55
C GLU A 179 10.37 2.10 8.59
N GLY A 180 10.94 1.82 9.77
CA GLY A 180 12.37 1.62 9.94
C GLY A 180 13.20 2.79 9.39
N ASN A 181 14.07 2.48 8.43
CA ASN A 181 14.98 3.42 7.77
C ASN A 181 14.56 3.75 6.32
N ASP A 182 13.31 3.48 5.94
CA ASP A 182 12.85 3.79 4.59
C ASP A 182 12.84 5.30 4.34
N SER A 183 13.24 5.70 3.13
CA SER A 183 13.11 7.09 2.73
C SER A 183 11.64 7.48 2.60
N LEU A 184 11.34 8.77 2.77
CA LEU A 184 9.99 9.29 2.58
C LEU A 184 9.44 8.97 1.18
N LEU A 185 10.32 8.93 0.17
CA LEU A 185 9.95 8.59 -1.21
C LEU A 185 9.59 7.10 -1.35
N ASP A 186 10.44 6.21 -0.84
CA ASP A 186 10.22 4.75 -0.96
C ASP A 186 8.95 4.32 -0.20
N ALA A 187 8.67 4.95 0.94
CA ALA A 187 7.43 4.78 1.68
C ALA A 187 6.21 5.32 0.92
N ALA A 188 6.30 6.49 0.30
CA ALA A 188 5.21 7.05 -0.51
C ALA A 188 4.87 6.16 -1.72
N LEU A 189 5.88 5.72 -2.47
CA LEU A 189 5.69 4.85 -3.64
C LEU A 189 5.06 3.50 -3.28
N ARG A 190 5.48 2.89 -2.16
CA ARG A 190 4.85 1.66 -1.65
C ARG A 190 3.42 1.87 -1.16
N ALA A 191 3.09 3.07 -0.70
CA ALA A 191 1.72 3.45 -0.37
C ALA A 191 0.89 3.82 -1.62
N GLY A 192 1.44 3.68 -2.83
CA GLY A 192 0.73 3.92 -4.09
C GLY A 192 0.63 5.38 -4.48
N LEU A 193 1.30 6.23 -3.72
CA LEU A 193 1.40 7.65 -4.00
C LEU A 193 2.35 7.86 -5.17
N SER A 194 2.08 8.88 -5.97
CA SER A 194 2.83 9.17 -7.20
C SER A 194 3.50 10.56 -7.13
N PRO A 195 4.39 10.82 -6.16
CA PRO A 195 5.11 12.08 -6.09
C PRO A 195 6.00 12.28 -7.32
N ALA A 196 6.42 13.51 -7.59
CA ALA A 196 7.43 13.77 -8.61
C ALA A 196 8.79 13.23 -8.16
N TYR A 197 9.45 12.42 -8.99
CA TYR A 197 10.83 11.97 -8.77
C TYR A 197 11.45 11.48 -10.08
N GLY A 198 12.79 11.43 -10.11
CA GLY A 198 13.54 10.92 -11.26
C GLY A 198 14.76 10.06 -10.91
N CYS A 199 15.28 10.15 -9.67
CA CYS A 199 16.52 9.45 -9.29
C CYS A 199 16.43 8.53 -8.06
N SER A 200 15.75 8.99 -7.01
CA SER A 200 15.72 8.38 -5.67
C SER A 200 17.06 8.32 -4.92
N ASP A 201 18.08 9.07 -5.33
CA ASP A 201 19.37 9.18 -4.63
C ASP A 201 19.78 10.63 -4.28
N GLY A 202 18.94 11.61 -4.65
CA GLY A 202 19.18 13.02 -4.39
C GLY A 202 19.83 13.77 -5.54
N SER A 203 20.14 13.14 -6.67
CA SER A 203 20.84 13.77 -7.79
C SER A 203 19.98 14.69 -8.68
N CYS A 204 18.65 14.54 -8.69
CA CYS A 204 17.76 15.28 -9.61
C CYS A 204 16.93 16.40 -8.96
N GLY A 205 16.76 16.39 -7.63
CA GLY A 205 15.97 17.39 -6.90
C GLY A 205 14.45 17.40 -7.13
N GLN A 206 13.90 16.51 -7.98
CA GLN A 206 12.47 16.53 -8.36
C GLN A 206 11.52 16.13 -7.23
N CYS A 207 11.98 15.33 -6.27
CA CYS A 207 11.16 14.90 -5.10
C CYS A 207 11.19 15.92 -3.97
N LYS A 208 11.22 17.21 -4.31
CA LYS A 208 11.19 18.31 -3.36
C LYS A 208 9.79 18.42 -2.74
N ALA A 209 9.73 18.54 -1.43
CA ALA A 209 8.52 18.78 -0.65
C ALA A 209 8.77 19.89 0.38
N ILE A 210 7.71 20.56 0.83
CA ILE A 210 7.80 21.52 1.94
C ILE A 210 7.38 20.81 3.23
N LEU A 211 8.24 20.84 4.23
CA LEU A 211 7.95 20.37 5.58
C LEU A 211 7.10 21.40 6.32
N ILE A 212 5.81 21.10 6.51
CA ILE A 212 4.88 21.96 7.26
C ILE A 212 5.03 21.71 8.76
N SER A 213 5.12 20.44 9.17
CA SER A 213 5.32 20.06 10.57
C SER A 213 6.04 18.73 10.73
N GLY A 214 6.69 18.56 11.88
CA GLY A 214 7.45 17.36 12.23
C GLY A 214 8.95 17.54 12.05
N ARG A 215 9.70 16.44 12.13
CA ARG A 215 11.17 16.43 11.99
C ARG A 215 11.62 15.30 11.09
N THR A 216 12.58 15.60 10.22
CA THR A 216 13.24 14.63 9.35
C THR A 216 14.72 14.50 9.72
N LYS A 217 15.33 13.40 9.29
CA LYS A 217 16.77 13.18 9.36
C LYS A 217 17.27 12.87 7.95
N GLY A 218 18.37 13.50 7.56
CA GLY A 218 19.04 13.23 6.29
C GLY A 218 19.69 11.84 6.30
N ILE A 219 19.62 11.14 5.17
CA ILE A 219 20.32 9.87 4.95
C ILE A 219 21.76 10.21 4.56
N GLU A 220 22.73 9.70 5.33
CA GLU A 220 24.15 10.06 5.20
C GLU A 220 24.71 9.83 3.79
N ASP A 221 24.35 8.72 3.16
CA ASP A 221 24.79 8.35 1.80
C ASP A 221 24.06 9.09 0.67
N ARG A 222 23.14 10.01 0.98
CA ARG A 222 22.33 10.75 -0.01
C ARG A 222 22.32 12.26 0.27
N PRO A 223 23.47 12.93 0.13
CA PRO A 223 23.62 14.33 0.54
C PRO A 223 22.79 15.27 -0.34
N GLN A 224 22.01 16.13 0.31
CA GLN A 224 21.15 17.13 -0.33
C GLN A 224 21.92 18.37 -0.85
N LYS A 225 23.26 18.37 -0.69
CA LYS A 225 24.16 19.53 -0.84
C LYS A 225 24.16 20.18 -2.23
N TYR A 226 23.60 19.52 -3.24
CA TYR A 226 23.60 19.99 -4.63
C TYR A 226 22.38 20.85 -5.00
N PHE A 227 21.45 21.07 -4.06
CA PHE A 227 20.23 21.84 -4.31
C PHE A 227 20.10 23.00 -3.31
N ASN A 228 19.69 24.17 -3.82
CA ASN A 228 19.20 25.24 -2.97
C ASN A 228 17.84 24.79 -2.41
N ILE A 229 17.88 24.34 -1.17
CA ILE A 229 16.75 23.90 -0.37
C ILE A 229 16.61 24.95 0.73
N SER A 230 15.44 25.59 0.83
CA SER A 230 15.15 26.50 1.93
C SER A 230 15.05 25.72 3.26
N ASP A 231 15.11 26.40 4.41
CA ASP A 231 15.11 25.73 5.72
C ASP A 231 13.94 24.76 5.96
N ASN A 232 12.82 24.94 5.24
CA ASN A 232 11.63 24.09 5.32
C ASN A 232 11.42 23.18 4.11
N GLU A 233 12.34 23.14 3.14
CA GLU A 233 12.26 22.20 2.02
C GLU A 233 13.06 20.94 2.33
N ILE A 234 12.61 19.80 1.78
CA ILE A 234 13.30 18.53 1.90
C ILE A 234 13.21 17.74 0.59
N LEU A 235 14.18 16.86 0.34
CA LEU A 235 14.09 15.83 -0.71
C LEU A 235 13.60 14.52 -0.12
N LEU A 236 12.46 14.00 -0.58
CA LEU A 236 11.87 12.78 -0.03
C LEU A 236 12.81 11.58 -0.08
N CYS A 237 13.63 11.45 -1.13
CA CYS A 237 14.56 10.34 -1.28
C CYS A 237 15.80 10.40 -0.37
N CYS A 238 16.07 11.57 0.23
CA CYS A 238 17.24 11.83 1.06
C CYS A 238 16.90 11.96 2.54
N ASN A 239 15.62 11.80 2.92
CA ASN A 239 15.15 12.01 4.28
C ASN A 239 14.36 10.81 4.78
N VAL A 240 14.49 10.54 6.08
CA VAL A 240 13.63 9.63 6.85
C VAL A 240 12.79 10.43 7.84
N ALA A 241 11.64 9.91 8.22
CA ALA A 241 10.77 10.54 9.21
C ALA A 241 11.26 10.27 10.64
N VAL A 242 11.56 11.32 11.41
CA VAL A 242 11.91 11.19 12.84
C VAL A 242 10.64 11.15 13.68
N THR A 243 9.70 12.04 13.38
CA THR A 243 8.37 12.12 13.99
C THR A 243 7.29 11.97 12.93
N ASP A 244 6.02 11.97 13.34
CA ASP A 244 4.91 12.19 12.41
C ASP A 244 5.12 13.53 11.68
N LEU A 245 4.77 13.57 10.38
CA LEU A 245 5.04 14.68 9.48
C LEU A 245 3.76 15.16 8.78
N VAL A 246 3.73 16.46 8.46
CA VAL A 246 2.82 17.03 7.47
C VAL A 246 3.66 17.67 6.38
N LEU A 247 3.44 17.26 5.12
CA LEU A 247 4.19 17.73 3.96
C LEU A 247 3.27 18.42 2.95
N ASP A 248 3.71 19.55 2.39
CA ASP A 248 3.15 20.09 1.15
C ASP A 248 3.83 19.38 -0.02
N LEU A 249 3.07 18.59 -0.76
CA LEU A 249 3.56 17.78 -1.85
C LEU A 249 2.45 17.54 -2.88
N SER A 250 2.72 17.94 -4.11
CA SER A 250 1.85 17.61 -5.25
C SER A 250 2.13 16.20 -5.76
N GLU A 251 1.06 15.47 -6.05
CA GLU A 251 1.10 14.07 -6.49
C GLU A 251 0.35 13.91 -7.81
N ALA A 252 0.82 13.00 -8.68
CA ALA A 252 0.10 12.67 -9.91
C ALA A 252 -1.16 11.85 -9.61
N ARG A 253 -2.33 12.42 -9.88
CA ARG A 253 -3.63 11.75 -9.72
C ARG A 253 -4.00 10.94 -10.95
N ASP A 254 -3.74 11.50 -12.12
CA ASP A 254 -4.05 10.87 -13.41
C ASP A 254 -2.80 10.41 -14.14
N THR A 255 -2.97 9.72 -15.26
CA THR A 255 -1.88 9.31 -16.17
C THR A 255 -1.21 10.51 -16.82
N ARG A 256 -1.97 11.57 -17.08
CA ARG A 256 -1.51 12.82 -17.74
C ARG A 256 -0.59 13.67 -16.87
N ASP A 257 -0.61 13.46 -15.56
CA ASP A 257 0.27 14.15 -14.61
C ASP A 257 1.71 13.60 -14.61
N ILE A 258 1.93 12.48 -15.30
CA ILE A 258 3.25 11.88 -15.49
C ILE A 258 3.66 12.13 -16.94
N SER A 259 4.56 13.08 -17.13
CA SER A 259 5.13 13.37 -18.45
C SER A 259 5.96 12.20 -18.97
N GLU A 260 6.01 12.08 -20.30
CA GLU A 260 6.88 11.13 -20.98
C GLU A 260 8.35 11.41 -20.67
N GLN A 261 9.10 10.34 -20.36
CA GLN A 261 10.49 10.32 -19.98
C GLN A 261 11.29 9.47 -20.98
N LYS A 262 12.59 9.75 -21.06
CA LYS A 262 13.56 8.93 -21.79
C LYS A 262 14.62 8.47 -20.80
N VAL A 263 14.65 7.19 -20.49
CA VAL A 263 15.61 6.60 -19.55
C VAL A 263 16.41 5.50 -20.24
N VAL A 264 17.70 5.39 -19.92
CA VAL A 264 18.54 4.30 -20.43
C VAL A 264 18.53 3.16 -19.42
N ALA A 265 18.33 1.94 -19.91
CA ALA A 265 18.33 0.74 -19.08
C ALA A 265 19.17 -0.37 -19.71
N ARG A 266 19.81 -1.18 -18.87
CA ARG A 266 20.65 -2.31 -19.27
C ARG A 266 19.96 -3.62 -19.01
N VAL A 267 20.19 -4.61 -19.86
CA VAL A 267 19.75 -5.99 -19.63
C VAL A 267 20.41 -6.51 -18.36
N LYS A 268 19.60 -6.78 -17.34
CA LYS A 268 20.02 -7.43 -16.10
C LYS A 268 19.82 -8.93 -16.18
N GLN A 269 18.74 -9.38 -16.81
CA GLN A 269 18.45 -10.79 -17.03
C GLN A 269 17.52 -10.93 -18.23
N HIS A 270 17.69 -12.00 -18.99
CA HIS A 270 16.67 -12.47 -19.93
C HIS A 270 16.59 -13.99 -19.89
N ARG A 271 15.40 -14.55 -20.14
CA ARG A 271 15.20 -16.01 -20.23
C ARG A 271 13.95 -16.32 -21.04
N LYS A 272 13.93 -17.44 -21.74
CA LYS A 272 12.71 -17.95 -22.37
C LYS A 272 11.82 -18.53 -21.28
N LEU A 273 10.56 -18.09 -21.22
CA LEU A 273 9.55 -18.67 -20.33
C LEU A 273 8.88 -19.88 -21.00
N ASN A 274 8.73 -19.81 -22.32
CA ASN A 274 8.39 -20.93 -23.20
C ASN A 274 8.95 -20.62 -24.62
N ASP A 275 8.54 -21.38 -25.64
CA ASP A 275 9.05 -21.21 -27.01
C ASP A 275 8.66 -19.87 -27.67
N ASP A 276 7.58 -19.27 -27.20
CA ASP A 276 6.98 -18.07 -27.77
C ASP A 276 7.15 -16.81 -26.92
N ILE A 277 7.55 -16.93 -25.65
CA ILE A 277 7.62 -15.83 -24.69
C ILE A 277 9.03 -15.73 -24.09
N LEU A 278 9.62 -14.54 -24.23
CA LEU A 278 10.88 -14.16 -23.58
C LEU A 278 10.59 -13.20 -22.43
N PHE A 279 11.09 -13.53 -21.24
CA PHE A 279 11.19 -12.60 -20.12
C PHE A 279 12.42 -11.71 -20.29
N LEU A 280 12.21 -10.40 -20.23
CA LEU A 280 13.26 -9.39 -20.28
C LEU A 280 13.22 -8.55 -19.01
N HIS A 281 14.32 -8.53 -18.27
CA HIS A 281 14.51 -7.67 -17.10
C HIS A 281 15.57 -6.62 -17.41
N LEU A 282 15.12 -5.37 -17.50
CA LEU A 282 15.97 -4.20 -17.64
C LEU A 282 16.16 -3.51 -16.30
N ARG A 283 17.38 -3.05 -16.02
CA ARG A 283 17.69 -2.17 -14.90
C ARG A 283 18.07 -0.79 -15.41
N THR A 284 17.40 0.26 -14.96
CA THR A 284 17.77 1.64 -15.33
C THR A 284 19.18 1.96 -14.83
N ILE A 285 19.90 2.81 -15.57
CA ILE A 285 21.24 3.24 -15.18
C ILE A 285 21.12 4.35 -14.13
N ASP A 286 21.79 4.15 -13.00
CA ASP A 286 21.84 5.16 -11.94
C ASP A 286 22.32 6.52 -12.49
N PRO A 287 21.71 7.63 -12.09
CA PRO A 287 20.67 7.72 -11.06
C PRO A 287 19.25 7.51 -11.58
N GLN A 288 19.02 7.37 -12.90
CA GLN A 288 17.70 7.47 -13.51
C GLN A 288 16.73 6.36 -13.07
N ARG A 289 15.45 6.71 -12.96
CA ARG A 289 14.33 5.79 -12.77
C ARG A 289 13.16 6.17 -13.66
N LEU A 290 12.39 5.18 -14.07
CA LEU A 290 11.13 5.40 -14.76
C LEU A 290 10.03 5.66 -13.72
N ARG A 291 9.29 6.76 -13.86
CA ARG A 291 8.07 7.01 -13.09
C ARG A 291 6.89 6.62 -13.97
N PHE A 292 6.05 5.71 -13.49
CA PHE A 292 4.91 5.20 -14.23
C PHE A 292 3.82 4.70 -13.27
N LYS A 293 2.62 4.46 -13.79
CA LYS A 293 1.54 3.75 -13.10
C LYS A 293 1.46 2.31 -13.58
N SER A 294 1.08 1.40 -12.68
CA SER A 294 0.94 -0.03 -12.98
C SER A 294 0.00 -0.25 -14.17
N GLY A 295 0.39 -1.12 -15.11
CA GLY A 295 -0.37 -1.41 -16.33
C GLY A 295 -0.02 -0.53 -17.53
N GLN A 296 0.75 0.55 -17.36
CA GLN A 296 1.23 1.40 -18.46
C GLN A 296 2.29 0.70 -19.33
N SER A 297 2.47 1.23 -20.54
CA SER A 297 3.42 0.77 -21.54
C SER A 297 4.59 1.73 -21.72
N VAL A 298 5.64 1.21 -22.37
CA VAL A 298 6.78 2.00 -22.82
C VAL A 298 7.21 1.55 -24.22
N LEU A 299 7.78 2.47 -24.97
CA LEU A 299 8.53 2.18 -26.18
C LEU A 299 9.95 1.75 -25.80
N LEU A 300 10.30 0.51 -26.12
CA LEU A 300 11.68 0.01 -26.01
C LEU A 300 12.38 0.22 -27.34
N LYS A 301 13.57 0.81 -27.33
CA LYS A 301 14.41 1.00 -28.52
C LYS A 301 15.81 0.44 -28.27
N ASN A 302 16.23 -0.49 -29.13
CA ASN A 302 17.58 -1.06 -29.05
C ASN A 302 18.62 -0.15 -29.73
N SER A 303 19.90 -0.49 -29.59
CA SER A 303 21.04 0.23 -30.21
C SER A 303 20.99 0.30 -31.74
N ARG A 304 20.31 -0.65 -32.39
CA ARG A 304 20.08 -0.68 -33.84
C ARG A 304 18.94 0.23 -34.31
N GLY A 305 18.28 0.91 -33.38
CA GLY A 305 17.17 1.81 -33.68
C GLY A 305 15.83 1.12 -33.89
N ILE A 306 15.75 -0.20 -33.73
CA ILE A 306 14.50 -0.96 -33.77
C ILE A 306 13.75 -0.69 -32.48
N SER A 307 12.45 -0.40 -32.60
CA SER A 307 11.61 -0.12 -31.45
C SER A 307 10.27 -0.84 -31.50
N ALA A 308 9.75 -1.15 -30.32
CA ALA A 308 8.43 -1.74 -30.14
C ALA A 308 7.88 -1.35 -28.77
N GLU A 309 6.55 -1.23 -28.69
CA GLU A 309 5.85 -0.89 -27.46
C GLU A 309 5.51 -2.16 -26.67
N TYR A 310 5.82 -2.14 -25.38
CA TYR A 310 5.53 -3.23 -24.46
C TYR A 310 4.97 -2.71 -23.14
N PRO A 311 3.94 -3.38 -22.58
CA PRO A 311 3.50 -3.09 -21.22
C PRO A 311 4.61 -3.40 -20.21
N VAL A 312 4.76 -2.54 -19.21
CA VAL A 312 5.66 -2.80 -18.08
C VAL A 312 4.99 -3.82 -17.16
N ALA A 313 5.67 -4.95 -16.92
CA ALA A 313 5.14 -6.08 -16.17
C ALA A 313 5.52 -6.09 -14.67
N SER A 314 6.33 -5.13 -14.21
CA SER A 314 6.73 -4.98 -12.80
C SER A 314 5.91 -3.91 -12.07
N CYS A 315 5.90 -3.94 -10.72
CA CYS A 315 5.30 -2.87 -9.92
C CYS A 315 6.00 -1.51 -10.16
N PRO A 316 5.25 -0.39 -10.31
CA PRO A 316 5.82 0.97 -10.28
C PRO A 316 6.52 1.34 -8.96
N CYS A 317 6.28 0.58 -7.89
CA CYS A 317 7.00 0.63 -6.62
C CYS A 317 8.52 0.60 -6.79
N ASP A 318 9.01 -0.07 -7.85
CA ASP A 318 10.43 -0.17 -8.19
C ASP A 318 10.68 0.30 -9.64
N GLY A 319 10.73 1.62 -9.82
CA GLY A 319 11.03 2.26 -11.10
C GLY A 319 12.44 2.03 -11.65
N GLN A 320 13.29 1.25 -10.96
CA GLN A 320 14.62 0.86 -11.45
C GLN A 320 14.63 -0.54 -12.08
N ASN A 321 13.77 -1.46 -11.64
CA ASN A 321 13.70 -2.82 -12.18
C ASN A 321 12.45 -2.97 -13.07
N LEU A 322 12.64 -2.89 -14.38
CA LEU A 322 11.59 -2.98 -15.38
C LEU A 322 11.54 -4.40 -15.96
N GLN A 323 10.37 -5.04 -15.89
CA GLN A 323 10.16 -6.39 -16.43
C GLN A 323 9.22 -6.34 -17.64
N PHE A 324 9.47 -7.18 -18.64
CA PHE A 324 8.67 -7.26 -19.85
C PHE A 324 8.47 -8.72 -20.28
N HIS A 325 7.31 -9.01 -20.87
CA HIS A 325 7.02 -10.30 -21.50
C HIS A 325 6.93 -10.09 -23.02
N ILE A 326 7.94 -10.57 -23.73
CA ILE A 326 8.11 -10.35 -25.18
C ILE A 326 7.61 -11.57 -25.92
N ARG A 327 6.52 -11.42 -26.68
CA ARG A 327 6.02 -12.48 -27.57
C ARG A 327 6.80 -12.53 -28.87
N ARG A 328 7.17 -13.73 -29.30
CA ARG A 328 7.80 -13.99 -30.58
C ARG A 328 6.83 -13.69 -31.71
N ARG A 329 7.17 -12.72 -32.55
CA ARG A 329 6.38 -12.37 -33.74
C ARG A 329 7.21 -12.47 -35.00
N SER A 330 6.72 -13.24 -35.96
CA SER A 330 7.35 -13.40 -37.27
C SER A 330 7.31 -12.13 -38.13
N ASN A 331 6.52 -11.12 -37.78
CA ASN A 331 6.42 -9.84 -38.49
C ASN A 331 7.03 -8.65 -37.72
N GLU A 332 7.55 -8.85 -36.51
CA GLU A 332 8.12 -7.77 -35.69
C GLU A 332 9.63 -7.92 -35.59
N ALA A 333 10.38 -6.94 -36.12
CA ALA A 333 11.84 -6.97 -36.10
C ALA A 333 12.40 -7.00 -34.68
N PHE A 334 11.74 -6.32 -33.73
CA PHE A 334 12.20 -6.21 -32.34
C PHE A 334 12.16 -7.57 -31.61
N SER A 335 11.02 -8.26 -31.59
CA SER A 335 10.96 -9.59 -30.97
C SER A 335 11.87 -10.60 -31.65
N LYS A 336 11.95 -10.62 -32.99
CA LYS A 336 12.91 -11.50 -33.70
C LYS A 336 14.34 -11.29 -33.22
N ASP A 337 14.71 -10.02 -33.09
CA ASP A 337 16.05 -9.63 -32.69
C ASP A 337 16.40 -10.14 -31.30
N LEU A 338 15.51 -9.94 -30.33
CA LEU A 338 15.69 -10.43 -28.97
C LEU A 338 15.75 -11.96 -28.87
N PHE A 339 14.99 -12.68 -29.71
CA PHE A 339 14.98 -14.14 -29.73
C PHE A 339 16.22 -14.76 -30.40
N ASN A 340 16.92 -14.01 -31.25
CA ASN A 340 18.16 -14.47 -31.90
C ASN A 340 19.39 -14.37 -31.00
N GLY A 341 19.30 -13.65 -29.89
CA GLY A 341 20.37 -13.51 -28.91
C GLY A 341 20.39 -12.11 -28.31
N LEU A 342 20.64 -12.04 -27.01
CA LEU A 342 20.78 -10.80 -26.27
C LEU A 342 21.90 -11.00 -25.25
N ASP A 343 22.88 -10.11 -25.23
CA ASP A 343 23.94 -10.15 -24.22
C ASP A 343 23.51 -9.37 -22.98
N GLU A 344 23.91 -9.86 -21.80
CA GLU A 344 23.78 -9.09 -20.56
C GLU A 344 24.51 -7.74 -20.70
N GLY A 345 23.96 -6.70 -20.09
CA GLY A 345 24.52 -5.35 -20.19
C GLY A 345 24.13 -4.58 -21.46
N THR A 346 23.50 -5.22 -22.45
CA THR A 346 22.96 -4.52 -23.64
C THR A 346 22.05 -3.36 -23.22
N GLU A 347 22.21 -2.19 -23.83
CA GLU A 347 21.45 -1.00 -23.49
C GLU A 347 20.19 -0.83 -24.34
N PHE A 348 19.12 -0.38 -23.71
CA PHE A 348 17.87 0.02 -24.34
C PHE A 348 17.52 1.44 -23.91
N LEU A 349 17.04 2.23 -24.86
CA LEU A 349 16.33 3.46 -24.55
C LEU A 349 14.87 3.08 -24.26
N VAL A 350 14.41 3.41 -23.06
CA VAL A 350 13.03 3.26 -22.60
C VAL A 350 12.36 4.62 -22.68
N GLN A 351 11.31 4.73 -23.47
CA GLN A 351 10.56 5.97 -23.66
C GLN A 351 9.09 5.77 -23.25
N GLY A 352 8.62 6.57 -22.30
CA GLY A 352 7.28 6.43 -21.71
C GLY A 352 7.19 7.12 -20.34
N PRO A 353 6.11 6.93 -19.58
CA PRO A 353 5.06 5.94 -19.80
C PRO A 353 3.96 6.40 -20.77
N SER A 354 3.23 5.43 -21.32
CA SER A 354 2.02 5.62 -22.14
C SER A 354 0.86 4.73 -21.66
N GLY A 355 -0.37 5.11 -22.00
CA GLY A 355 -1.56 4.30 -21.79
C GLY A 355 -2.34 4.65 -20.52
N ASP A 356 -3.65 4.37 -20.58
CA ASP A 356 -4.63 4.68 -19.53
C ASP A 356 -5.13 3.42 -18.79
N PHE A 357 -4.56 2.25 -19.09
CA PHE A 357 -4.84 1.01 -18.37
C PHE A 357 -4.10 1.01 -17.03
N VAL A 358 -4.70 1.65 -16.03
CA VAL A 358 -4.08 1.83 -14.71
C VAL A 358 -4.99 1.38 -13.58
N LEU A 359 -4.37 0.90 -12.50
CA LEU A 359 -5.09 0.56 -11.27
C LEU A 359 -5.73 1.83 -10.71
N SER A 360 -7.04 1.79 -10.51
CA SER A 360 -7.77 2.90 -9.90
C SER A 360 -7.56 2.94 -8.39
N ALA A 361 -7.26 4.12 -7.87
CA ALA A 361 -7.15 4.38 -6.43
C ALA A 361 -8.47 4.13 -5.67
N ASP A 362 -9.62 4.30 -6.35
CA ASP A 362 -10.97 4.05 -5.83
C ASP A 362 -11.50 2.66 -6.22
N SER A 363 -10.62 1.69 -6.48
CA SER A 363 -11.06 0.34 -6.83
C SER A 363 -11.90 -0.26 -5.69
N SER A 364 -12.98 -0.92 -6.08
CA SER A 364 -13.89 -1.66 -5.21
C SER A 364 -13.15 -2.70 -4.36
N ARG A 365 -13.81 -3.17 -3.29
CA ARG A 365 -13.29 -4.19 -2.35
C ARG A 365 -12.76 -5.44 -3.06
N ASP A 366 -13.35 -5.77 -4.20
CA ASP A 366 -13.00 -6.91 -5.02
C ASP A 366 -12.55 -6.43 -6.41
N ILE A 367 -11.46 -7.01 -6.90
CA ILE A 367 -10.90 -6.70 -8.23
C ILE A 367 -10.83 -7.97 -9.06
N VAL A 368 -11.35 -7.92 -10.28
CA VAL A 368 -11.26 -9.02 -11.24
C VAL A 368 -10.25 -8.67 -12.31
N PHE A 369 -9.32 -9.58 -12.57
CA PHE A 369 -8.32 -9.49 -13.60
C PHE A 369 -8.59 -10.58 -14.63
N VAL A 370 -8.65 -10.19 -15.91
CA VAL A 370 -8.71 -11.12 -17.03
C VAL A 370 -7.51 -10.89 -17.93
N ALA A 371 -6.54 -11.79 -17.81
CA ALA A 371 -5.37 -11.83 -18.67
C ALA A 371 -5.65 -12.79 -19.83
N ILE A 372 -5.46 -12.34 -21.06
CA ILE A 372 -5.51 -13.21 -22.24
C ILE A 372 -4.11 -13.22 -22.84
N GLU A 373 -3.50 -14.39 -22.93
CA GLU A 373 -2.15 -14.58 -23.47
C GLU A 373 -1.12 -13.69 -22.74
N THR A 374 -0.33 -12.91 -23.49
CA THR A 374 0.63 -11.93 -22.96
C THR A 374 -0.01 -10.68 -22.34
N GLY A 375 -1.34 -10.57 -22.37
CA GLY A 375 -2.08 -9.64 -21.53
C GLY A 375 -1.81 -9.83 -20.04
N PHE A 376 -1.22 -10.96 -19.65
CA PHE A 376 -0.69 -11.17 -18.30
C PHE A 376 0.39 -10.17 -17.89
N ALA A 377 1.17 -9.58 -18.82
CA ALA A 377 2.20 -8.59 -18.48
C ALA A 377 1.64 -7.36 -17.73
N PRO A 378 0.72 -6.56 -18.32
CA PRO A 378 0.15 -5.41 -17.60
C PRO A 378 -0.69 -5.84 -16.38
N ILE A 379 -1.37 -7.00 -16.45
CA ILE A 379 -2.15 -7.53 -15.32
C ILE A 379 -1.25 -7.88 -14.14
N LYS A 380 -0.08 -8.50 -14.38
CA LYS A 380 0.93 -8.77 -13.35
C LYS A 380 1.37 -7.47 -12.66
N SER A 381 1.62 -6.40 -13.43
CA SER A 381 1.95 -5.09 -12.88
C SER A 381 0.84 -4.54 -11.97
N LEU A 382 -0.43 -4.67 -12.38
CA LEU A 382 -1.58 -4.28 -11.55
C LEU A 382 -1.70 -5.12 -10.28
N ILE A 383 -1.56 -6.44 -10.38
CA ILE A 383 -1.67 -7.37 -9.24
C ILE A 383 -0.56 -7.11 -8.22
N GLU A 384 0.69 -7.05 -8.66
CA GLU A 384 1.83 -6.77 -7.76
C GLU A 384 1.68 -5.40 -7.08
N HIS A 385 1.18 -4.40 -7.81
CA HIS A 385 0.90 -3.10 -7.24
C HIS A 385 -0.26 -3.17 -6.24
N ALA A 386 -1.40 -3.77 -6.57
CA ALA A 386 -2.52 -3.94 -5.65
C ALA A 386 -2.13 -4.69 -4.36
N MET A 387 -1.27 -5.70 -4.48
CA MET A 387 -0.68 -6.41 -3.34
C MET A 387 0.19 -5.50 -2.48
N ALA A 388 1.00 -4.63 -3.09
CA ALA A 388 1.84 -3.64 -2.41
C ALA A 388 0.99 -2.69 -1.55
N LEU A 389 -0.11 -2.21 -2.13
CA LEU A 389 -0.99 -1.24 -1.49
C LEU A 389 -1.90 -1.85 -0.42
N GLY A 390 -2.19 -3.15 -0.51
CA GLY A 390 -3.19 -3.79 0.35
C GLY A 390 -4.60 -3.20 0.14
N VAL A 391 -4.91 -2.74 -1.07
CA VAL A 391 -6.16 -2.03 -1.40
C VAL A 391 -7.34 -2.95 -1.67
N ALA A 392 -7.08 -4.19 -2.08
CA ALA A 392 -8.13 -5.17 -2.39
C ALA A 392 -8.33 -6.14 -1.22
N GLU A 393 -9.59 -6.33 -0.81
CA GLU A 393 -9.98 -7.37 0.15
C GLU A 393 -9.96 -8.75 -0.54
N SER A 394 -10.37 -8.81 -1.80
CA SER A 394 -10.20 -9.98 -2.65
C SER A 394 -9.78 -9.63 -4.09
N MET A 395 -9.07 -10.55 -4.72
CA MET A 395 -8.62 -10.45 -6.11
C MET A 395 -8.86 -11.77 -6.82
N ARG A 396 -9.36 -11.71 -8.05
CA ARG A 396 -9.53 -12.89 -8.89
C ARG A 396 -8.80 -12.71 -10.21
N LEU A 397 -8.01 -13.69 -10.61
CA LEU A 397 -7.32 -13.73 -11.89
C LEU A 397 -7.84 -14.87 -12.75
N TYR A 398 -8.54 -14.54 -13.83
CA TYR A 398 -8.76 -15.44 -14.95
C TYR A 398 -7.60 -15.27 -15.94
N TRP A 399 -6.86 -16.33 -16.22
CA TRP A 399 -5.80 -16.29 -17.24
C TRP A 399 -6.16 -17.22 -18.38
N VAL A 400 -6.47 -16.66 -19.54
CA VAL A 400 -6.84 -17.38 -20.75
C VAL A 400 -5.61 -17.63 -21.61
N ALA A 401 -5.37 -18.88 -21.97
CA ALA A 401 -4.31 -19.30 -22.88
C ALA A 401 -4.83 -20.25 -23.97
N SER A 402 -4.39 -20.04 -25.21
CA SER A 402 -4.85 -20.77 -26.40
C SER A 402 -4.05 -22.06 -26.63
N SER A 403 -2.85 -22.16 -26.07
CA SER A 403 -1.94 -23.29 -26.26
C SER A 403 -1.50 -23.87 -24.91
N GLU A 404 -1.10 -25.15 -24.95
CA GLU A 404 -0.37 -25.77 -23.85
C GLU A 404 0.90 -24.96 -23.55
N GLY A 405 1.15 -24.67 -22.27
CA GLY A 405 2.26 -23.80 -21.85
C GLY A 405 2.03 -22.29 -22.04
N GLY A 406 0.83 -21.85 -22.44
CA GLY A 406 0.51 -20.42 -22.55
C GLY A 406 0.36 -19.69 -21.20
N HIS A 407 0.11 -20.42 -20.11
CA HIS A 407 0.24 -19.92 -18.72
C HIS A 407 1.71 -19.92 -18.29
N TYR A 408 2.53 -19.15 -18.98
CA TYR A 408 4.00 -19.22 -18.89
C TYR A 408 4.60 -18.79 -17.54
N MET A 409 3.78 -18.37 -16.57
CA MET A 409 4.13 -18.08 -15.17
C MET A 409 3.10 -18.68 -14.20
N ASP A 410 2.52 -19.84 -14.53
CA ASP A 410 1.51 -20.54 -13.71
C ASP A 410 1.94 -20.71 -12.25
N ASN A 411 3.19 -21.13 -12.02
CA ASN A 411 3.76 -21.31 -10.68
C ASN A 411 3.75 -20.03 -9.84
N LEU A 412 3.94 -18.86 -10.45
CA LEU A 412 3.88 -17.58 -9.75
C LEU A 412 2.44 -17.32 -9.28
N CYS A 413 1.46 -17.51 -10.17
CA CYS A 413 0.06 -17.27 -9.85
C CYS A 413 -0.46 -18.23 -8.77
N ARG A 414 -0.05 -19.51 -8.81
CA ARG A 414 -0.33 -20.48 -7.74
C ARG A 414 0.29 -20.05 -6.41
N SER A 415 1.54 -19.60 -6.42
CA SER A 415 2.19 -19.12 -5.20
C SER A 415 1.48 -17.92 -4.58
N TRP A 416 0.85 -17.06 -5.39
CA TRP A 416 0.01 -15.97 -4.89
C TRP A 416 -1.28 -16.49 -4.27
N ALA A 417 -1.95 -17.45 -4.91
CA ALA A 417 -3.17 -18.07 -4.38
C ALA A 417 -2.92 -18.82 -3.06
N ASP A 418 -1.79 -19.51 -2.94
CA ASP A 418 -1.40 -20.22 -1.71
C ASP A 418 -1.03 -19.26 -0.57
N ALA A 419 -0.59 -18.04 -0.91
CA ALA A 419 -0.08 -17.07 0.04
C ALA A 419 -1.08 -16.03 0.51
N LEU A 420 -2.17 -15.83 -0.21
CA LEU A 420 -3.10 -14.73 0.01
C LEU A 420 -4.52 -15.29 0.13
N ASP A 421 -5.09 -15.21 1.33
CA ASP A 421 -6.42 -15.75 1.64
C ASP A 421 -7.55 -15.17 0.76
N GLY A 422 -7.32 -14.02 0.11
CA GLY A 422 -8.25 -13.36 -0.80
C GLY A 422 -7.88 -13.43 -2.28
N PHE A 423 -6.87 -14.21 -2.70
CA PHE A 423 -6.46 -14.29 -4.11
C PHE A 423 -6.92 -15.61 -4.75
N GLN A 424 -7.73 -15.52 -5.79
CA GLN A 424 -8.19 -16.66 -6.58
C GLN A 424 -7.55 -16.66 -7.96
N TYR A 425 -6.99 -17.81 -8.36
CA TYR A 425 -6.37 -17.99 -9.67
C TYR A 425 -7.08 -19.09 -10.46
N ILE A 426 -7.57 -18.72 -11.64
CA ILE A 426 -8.39 -19.57 -12.51
C ILE A 426 -7.71 -19.62 -13.90
N PRO A 427 -6.84 -20.60 -14.15
CA PRO A 427 -6.27 -20.83 -15.48
C PRO A 427 -7.33 -21.43 -16.41
N LEU A 428 -7.58 -20.74 -17.54
CA LEU A 428 -8.48 -21.18 -18.60
C LEU A 428 -7.66 -21.53 -19.84
N SER A 429 -7.78 -22.77 -20.31
CA SER A 429 -7.24 -23.20 -21.60
C SER A 429 -8.33 -23.12 -22.66
N SER A 430 -7.97 -22.79 -23.90
CA SER A 430 -8.87 -22.84 -25.06
C SER A 430 -9.28 -24.28 -25.38
N GLY A 431 -10.20 -24.84 -24.58
CA GLY A 431 -10.88 -26.12 -24.79
C GLY A 431 -12.33 -25.92 -25.28
N ASN A 432 -13.20 -26.92 -25.07
CA ASN A 432 -14.59 -26.93 -25.57
C ASN A 432 -15.51 -25.82 -25.01
N GLU A 433 -15.10 -25.12 -23.95
CA GLU A 433 -15.85 -24.02 -23.35
C GLU A 433 -15.22 -22.66 -23.71
N SER A 434 -16.06 -21.68 -24.05
CA SER A 434 -15.61 -20.33 -24.36
C SER A 434 -15.05 -19.66 -23.10
N PRO A 435 -13.85 -19.06 -23.14
CA PRO A 435 -13.32 -18.29 -22.01
C PRO A 435 -14.23 -17.14 -21.57
N VAL A 436 -15.06 -16.61 -22.49
CA VAL A 436 -16.08 -15.61 -22.16
C VAL A 436 -17.16 -16.20 -21.27
N ASP A 437 -17.64 -17.40 -21.58
CA ASP A 437 -18.69 -18.06 -20.81
C ASP A 437 -18.23 -18.38 -19.39
N CYS A 438 -16.98 -18.85 -19.21
CA CYS A 438 -16.42 -19.11 -17.89
C CYS A 438 -16.34 -17.85 -17.04
N VAL A 439 -15.89 -16.73 -17.62
CA VAL A 439 -15.85 -15.45 -16.89
C VAL A 439 -17.29 -14.98 -16.61
N VAL A 440 -18.17 -15.00 -17.60
CA VAL A 440 -19.56 -14.53 -17.46
C VAL A 440 -20.37 -15.35 -16.45
N ALA A 441 -20.11 -16.65 -16.32
CA ALA A 441 -20.81 -17.52 -15.37
C ALA A 441 -20.70 -17.05 -13.91
N ASP A 442 -19.57 -16.43 -13.56
CA ASP A 442 -19.29 -15.99 -12.19
C ASP A 442 -19.68 -14.52 -11.95
N VAL A 443 -20.32 -13.84 -12.92
CA VAL A 443 -20.61 -12.39 -12.89
C VAL A 443 -21.38 -11.96 -11.64
N ASP A 444 -22.28 -12.80 -11.14
CA ASP A 444 -23.06 -12.47 -9.94
C ASP A 444 -22.21 -12.45 -8.67
N GLU A 445 -21.07 -13.13 -8.63
CA GLU A 445 -20.15 -13.12 -7.49
C GLU A 445 -19.35 -11.83 -7.35
N TYR A 446 -19.10 -11.13 -8.46
CA TYR A 446 -18.29 -9.91 -8.49
C TYR A 446 -19.04 -8.72 -9.09
N ARG A 447 -20.38 -8.76 -9.04
CA ARG A 447 -21.22 -7.67 -9.53
C ARG A 447 -20.90 -6.39 -8.74
N GLY A 448 -20.42 -5.37 -9.44
CA GLY A 448 -19.98 -4.10 -8.84
C GLY A 448 -18.47 -3.97 -8.65
N SER A 449 -17.71 -5.02 -8.94
CA SER A 449 -16.25 -5.01 -8.94
C SER A 449 -15.68 -4.34 -10.18
N LYS A 450 -14.51 -3.69 -10.06
CA LYS A 450 -13.73 -3.27 -11.23
C LYS A 450 -13.07 -4.49 -11.89
N ILE A 451 -13.21 -4.57 -13.21
CA ILE A 451 -12.70 -5.65 -14.06
C ILE A 451 -11.64 -5.07 -14.99
N TYR A 452 -10.42 -5.57 -14.87
CA TYR A 452 -9.27 -5.21 -15.70
C TYR A 452 -9.01 -6.31 -16.71
N ILE A 453 -9.12 -5.99 -17.99
CA ILE A 453 -9.02 -6.96 -19.09
C ILE A 453 -7.83 -6.58 -19.97
N ALA A 454 -6.90 -7.50 -20.22
CA ALA A 454 -5.77 -7.25 -21.11
C ALA A 454 -5.54 -8.42 -22.06
N GLY A 455 -5.30 -8.12 -23.35
CA GLY A 455 -5.02 -9.15 -24.35
C GLY A 455 -5.22 -8.71 -25.81
N PRO A 456 -5.33 -9.68 -26.74
CA PRO A 456 -5.58 -9.41 -28.14
C PRO A 456 -6.93 -8.72 -28.38
N ASP A 457 -6.93 -7.73 -29.28
CA ASP A 457 -8.07 -6.84 -29.56
C ASP A 457 -9.42 -7.56 -29.76
N LYS A 458 -9.44 -8.63 -30.57
CA LYS A 458 -10.67 -9.37 -30.88
C LYS A 458 -11.28 -10.04 -29.65
N LEU A 459 -10.46 -10.69 -28.83
CA LEU A 459 -10.93 -11.42 -27.65
C LEU A 459 -11.30 -10.47 -26.52
N VAL A 460 -10.53 -9.40 -26.33
CA VAL A 460 -10.86 -8.33 -25.37
C VAL A 460 -12.22 -7.71 -25.70
N SER A 461 -12.45 -7.37 -26.96
CA SER A 461 -13.72 -6.78 -27.39
C SER A 461 -14.89 -7.74 -27.18
N HIS A 462 -14.71 -9.01 -27.57
CA HIS A 462 -15.73 -10.04 -27.39
C HIS A 462 -16.10 -10.28 -25.92
N LEU A 463 -15.10 -10.31 -25.02
CA LEU A 463 -15.33 -10.45 -23.58
C LEU A 463 -16.04 -9.23 -22.99
N ILE A 464 -15.67 -8.02 -23.41
CA ILE A 464 -16.34 -6.79 -22.98
C ILE A 464 -17.82 -6.82 -23.37
N ASP A 465 -18.13 -7.24 -24.59
CA ASP A 465 -19.52 -7.33 -25.05
C ASP A 465 -20.31 -8.36 -24.24
N GLY A 466 -19.75 -9.55 -24.00
CA GLY A 466 -20.39 -10.58 -23.15
C GLY A 466 -20.63 -10.11 -21.70
N LEU A 467 -19.67 -9.42 -21.09
CA LEU A 467 -19.83 -8.86 -19.74
C LEU A 467 -20.90 -7.76 -19.69
N ARG A 468 -21.03 -6.97 -20.75
CA ARG A 468 -22.07 -5.94 -20.86
C ARG A 468 -23.46 -6.54 -21.05
N GLU A 469 -23.58 -7.60 -21.84
CA GLU A 469 -24.83 -8.36 -21.99
C GLU A 469 -25.25 -9.01 -20.66
N ALA A 470 -24.28 -9.45 -19.85
CA ALA A 470 -24.50 -9.95 -18.48
C ALA A 470 -24.82 -8.85 -17.45
N GLY A 471 -24.81 -7.56 -17.86
CA GLY A 471 -25.24 -6.43 -17.04
C GLY A 471 -24.14 -5.70 -16.27
N ILE A 472 -22.87 -5.86 -16.63
CA ILE A 472 -21.77 -5.05 -16.08
C ILE A 472 -21.72 -3.67 -16.76
N SER A 473 -21.75 -2.60 -15.94
CA SER A 473 -21.60 -1.22 -16.40
C SER A 473 -20.21 -0.95 -16.99
N ARG A 474 -20.15 -0.13 -18.04
CA ARG A 474 -18.90 0.26 -18.71
C ARG A 474 -17.87 0.91 -17.78
N GLU A 475 -18.33 1.63 -16.75
CA GLU A 475 -17.47 2.30 -15.76
C GLU A 475 -16.66 1.32 -14.89
N HIS A 476 -17.08 0.06 -14.82
CA HIS A 476 -16.37 -1.00 -14.12
C HIS A 476 -15.41 -1.77 -15.02
N LEU A 477 -15.45 -1.56 -16.34
CA LEU A 477 -14.61 -2.26 -17.31
C LEU A 477 -13.44 -1.38 -17.73
N VAL A 478 -12.22 -1.84 -17.46
CA VAL A 478 -10.98 -1.18 -17.88
C VAL A 478 -10.23 -2.16 -18.78
N SER A 479 -9.88 -1.75 -20.00
CA SER A 479 -9.28 -2.64 -20.99
C SER A 479 -7.94 -2.16 -21.55
N CYS A 480 -7.06 -3.10 -21.86
CA CYS A 480 -5.80 -2.91 -22.56
C CYS A 480 -5.72 -3.82 -23.77
N HIS A 481 -5.48 -3.25 -24.93
CA HIS A 481 -5.33 -3.99 -26.18
C HIS A 481 -3.84 -4.23 -26.40
N VAL A 482 -3.39 -5.42 -26.02
CA VAL A 482 -1.99 -5.83 -26.14
C VAL A 482 -1.83 -6.48 -27.50
N ARG A 483 -0.88 -5.97 -28.30
CA ARG A 483 -0.46 -6.67 -29.51
C ARG A 483 -0.01 -8.05 -29.07
N CYS A 484 -0.55 -9.11 -29.67
CA CYS A 484 -0.19 -10.50 -29.41
C CYS A 484 0.48 -11.07 -30.66
#